data_AF-A0A0J9SF05-F1
#
_entry.id   AF-A0A0J9SF05-F1
#
_cell.length_a   1.000
_cell.length_b   1.000
_cell.length_c   1.000
_cell.angle_alpha   90.00
_cell.angle_beta   90.00
_cell.angle_gamma   90.00
#
_symmetry.space_group_name_H-M   'P 1'
#
loop_
_entity.id
_entity.type
_entity.pdbx_description
1 polymer ?
#
loop_
_entity_poly.entity_id
_entity_poly.type
_entity_poly.pdbx_seq_one_letter_code
_entity_poly.pdbx_strand_id
1 'polypeptide(L)'
;MTTSPVKTLEEAAEAVKLHKIHPENFFSELDKPSTFEGLCSGVEHKAGPKSKEAKELCIKLVRSLEKISKENDSQRNNYCSYIRYWLYEQISEIHTNKSAKITDVRFFDDLIFAWTLINNVKLGSKCKPENNIKDVKLDELKNRIFSYIYFKNLDKIKKISTENGTDCDKYLTYLKSFKSVHEEYKDKLCGESTVLSQKNVLKAKEIQELQKIKKFQKIQQDQQIQQS
;
A
#
# COMPACT_ATOMS: atom_id res chain seq x y z
N MET A 1 -22.28 12.41 26.89
CA MET A 1 -21.12 12.62 25.98
C MET A 1 -21.45 11.92 24.68
N THR A 2 -21.80 12.68 23.64
CA THR A 2 -22.02 12.18 22.29
C THR A 2 -20.67 11.81 21.69
N THR A 3 -20.34 10.52 21.66
CA THR A 3 -19.17 10.03 20.93
C THR A 3 -19.39 10.30 19.45
N SER A 4 -18.68 11.30 18.92
CA SER A 4 -18.60 11.54 17.48
C SER A 4 -18.15 10.25 16.78
N PRO A 5 -18.74 9.86 15.63
CA PRO A 5 -18.40 8.60 14.97
C PRO A 5 -16.90 8.56 14.66
N VAL A 6 -16.25 7.47 15.06
CA VAL A 6 -14.84 7.22 14.76
C VAL A 6 -14.70 7.17 13.23
N LYS A 7 -14.00 8.15 12.66
CA LYS A 7 -13.69 8.14 11.22
C LYS A 7 -12.89 6.88 10.88
N THR A 8 -13.20 6.27 9.75
CA THR A 8 -12.44 5.13 9.23
C THR A 8 -11.02 5.57 8.86
N LEU A 9 -10.07 4.63 8.84
CA LEU A 9 -8.71 4.93 8.38
C LEU A 9 -8.71 5.49 6.95
N GLU A 10 -9.61 5.02 6.08
CA GLU A 10 -9.74 5.50 4.70
C GLU A 10 -10.08 6.99 4.66
N GLU A 11 -11.12 7.42 5.37
CA GLU A 11 -11.55 8.82 5.44
C GLU A 11 -10.49 9.71 6.10
N ALA A 12 -9.84 9.22 7.17
CA ALA A 12 -8.82 9.95 7.88
C ALA A 12 -7.57 10.14 7.02
N ALA A 13 -7.18 9.11 6.25
CA ALA A 13 -6.09 9.18 5.29
C ALA A 13 -6.41 10.11 4.12
N GLU A 14 -7.67 10.15 3.67
CA GLU A 14 -8.10 11.03 2.58
C GLU A 14 -7.98 12.50 2.97
N ALA A 15 -8.43 12.84 4.19
CA ALA A 15 -8.35 14.19 4.74
C ALA A 15 -6.92 14.76 4.80
N VAL A 16 -5.89 13.91 4.86
CA VAL A 16 -4.48 14.30 4.87
C VAL A 16 -3.73 13.97 3.57
N LYS A 17 -4.47 13.57 2.52
CA LYS A 17 -3.92 13.17 1.22
C LYS A 17 -2.88 12.04 1.32
N LEU A 18 -3.13 11.06 2.20
CA LEU A 18 -2.33 9.84 2.39
C LEU A 18 -3.16 8.58 2.14
N HIS A 19 -4.21 8.66 1.30
CA HIS A 19 -5.14 7.56 1.03
C HIS A 19 -4.82 6.75 -0.23
N LYS A 20 -3.95 7.26 -1.09
CA LYS A 20 -3.51 6.60 -2.31
C LYS A 20 -2.01 6.52 -2.36
N ILE A 21 -1.51 5.46 -2.98
CA ILE A 21 -0.11 5.41 -3.36
C ILE A 21 0.02 6.38 -4.51
N HIS A 22 0.65 7.52 -4.28
CA HIS A 22 1.00 8.40 -5.37
C HIS A 22 2.10 7.72 -6.19
N PRO A 23 1.87 7.60 -7.50
CA PRO A 23 2.98 7.86 -8.38
C PRO A 23 2.48 8.75 -9.51
N GLU A 24 2.27 10.04 -9.22
CA GLU A 24 1.41 10.86 -10.10
C GLU A 24 1.92 11.01 -11.53
N ASN A 25 3.20 10.72 -11.82
CA ASN A 25 3.71 10.84 -13.19
C ASN A 25 4.25 9.50 -13.76
N PHE A 26 4.76 8.59 -12.94
CA PHE A 26 5.50 7.43 -13.48
C PHE A 26 4.59 6.39 -14.15
N PHE A 27 3.42 6.10 -13.57
CA PHE A 27 2.49 5.06 -14.08
C PHE A 27 1.35 5.64 -14.93
N SER A 28 1.22 6.96 -14.96
CA SER A 28 0.26 7.71 -15.79
C SER A 28 0.83 8.01 -17.19
N GLU A 29 2.13 8.26 -17.31
CA GLU A 29 2.83 8.49 -18.60
C GLU A 29 3.32 7.17 -19.23
N LEU A 30 2.39 6.39 -19.78
CA LEU A 30 2.67 5.12 -20.47
C LEU A 30 2.45 5.26 -21.99
N ASP A 31 3.23 6.14 -22.63
CA ASP A 31 2.98 6.58 -24.02
C ASP A 31 3.37 5.57 -25.10
N LYS A 32 4.18 4.55 -24.77
CA LYS A 32 4.66 3.58 -25.75
C LYS A 32 4.00 2.22 -25.54
N PRO A 33 3.37 1.64 -26.59
CA PRO A 33 2.94 0.26 -26.57
C PRO A 33 4.09 -0.67 -26.22
N SER A 34 3.79 -1.70 -25.45
CA SER A 34 4.73 -2.75 -25.07
C SER A 34 4.59 -3.95 -26.00
N THR A 35 5.71 -4.55 -26.39
CA THR A 35 5.71 -5.82 -27.14
C THR A 35 5.20 -7.00 -26.31
N PHE A 36 5.11 -6.83 -24.99
CA PHE A 36 4.63 -7.84 -24.04
C PHE A 36 3.13 -7.68 -23.72
N GLU A 37 2.41 -6.75 -24.35
CA GLU A 37 0.95 -6.62 -24.18
C GLU A 37 0.19 -7.89 -24.56
N GLY A 38 0.76 -8.71 -25.45
CA GLY A 38 0.22 -10.03 -25.77
C GLY A 38 0.08 -10.97 -24.56
N LEU A 39 0.85 -10.74 -23.48
CA LEU A 39 0.70 -11.50 -22.22
C LEU A 39 -0.63 -11.23 -21.51
N CYS A 40 -1.29 -10.13 -21.84
CA CYS A 40 -2.59 -9.77 -21.29
C CYS A 40 -3.75 -10.38 -22.07
N SER A 41 -3.46 -11.17 -23.11
CA SER A 41 -4.48 -11.89 -23.87
C SER A 41 -5.16 -12.93 -22.99
N GLY A 42 -6.48 -12.90 -22.92
CA GLY A 42 -7.29 -13.84 -22.15
C GLY A 42 -7.74 -13.31 -20.77
N VAL A 43 -7.16 -12.20 -20.30
CA VAL A 43 -7.61 -11.50 -19.09
C VAL A 43 -9.06 -11.02 -19.23
N GLU A 44 -9.42 -10.58 -20.44
CA GLU A 44 -10.77 -10.13 -20.81
C GLU A 44 -11.85 -11.23 -20.74
N HIS A 45 -11.48 -12.49 -20.53
CA HIS A 45 -12.44 -13.59 -20.40
C HIS A 45 -12.65 -14.00 -18.93
N LYS A 46 -11.93 -13.38 -17.99
CA LYS A 46 -11.83 -13.84 -16.59
C LYS A 46 -12.52 -12.93 -15.59
N ALA A 47 -12.72 -11.64 -15.89
CA ALA A 47 -13.26 -10.66 -14.94
C ALA A 47 -14.75 -10.31 -15.12
N GLY A 48 -15.50 -11.08 -15.92
CA GLY A 48 -16.94 -10.89 -16.10
C GLY A 48 -17.28 -9.47 -16.59
N PRO A 49 -18.19 -8.73 -15.92
CA PRO A 49 -18.51 -7.34 -16.30
C PRO A 49 -17.32 -6.37 -16.28
N LYS A 50 -16.25 -6.68 -15.53
CA LYS A 50 -15.05 -5.85 -15.39
C LYS A 50 -13.87 -6.31 -16.27
N SER A 51 -14.17 -7.05 -17.33
CA SER A 51 -13.17 -7.62 -18.24
C SER A 51 -12.33 -6.58 -18.96
N LYS A 52 -12.91 -5.44 -19.32
CA LYS A 52 -12.17 -4.35 -19.95
C LYS A 52 -11.17 -3.72 -18.97
N GLU A 53 -11.63 -3.40 -17.77
CA GLU A 53 -10.80 -2.82 -16.70
C GLU A 53 -9.67 -3.77 -16.28
N ALA A 54 -9.94 -5.08 -16.18
CA ALA A 54 -8.92 -6.07 -15.86
C ALA A 54 -7.84 -6.17 -16.95
N LYS A 55 -8.23 -6.16 -18.23
CA LYS A 55 -7.28 -6.16 -19.36
C LYS A 55 -6.45 -4.89 -19.37
N GLU A 56 -7.08 -3.73 -19.18
CA GLU A 56 -6.39 -2.45 -19.09
C GLU A 56 -5.39 -2.41 -17.92
N LEU A 57 -5.75 -2.97 -16.76
CA LEU A 57 -4.84 -3.10 -15.63
C LEU A 57 -3.62 -3.96 -15.98
N CYS A 58 -3.82 -5.11 -16.64
CA CYS A 58 -2.70 -5.94 -17.09
C CYS A 58 -1.77 -5.17 -18.04
N ILE A 59 -2.32 -4.46 -19.02
CA ILE A 59 -1.53 -3.67 -19.98
C ILE A 59 -0.72 -2.59 -19.24
N LYS A 60 -1.35 -1.88 -18.29
CA LYS A 60 -0.65 -0.90 -17.45
C LYS A 60 0.47 -1.52 -16.63
N LEU A 61 0.24 -2.69 -16.02
CA LEU A 61 1.26 -3.42 -15.26
C LEU A 61 2.46 -3.77 -16.15
N VAL A 62 2.21 -4.36 -17.33
CA VAL A 62 3.23 -4.75 -18.30
C VAL A 62 4.08 -3.56 -18.75
N ARG A 63 3.44 -2.47 -19.18
CA ARG A 63 4.14 -1.25 -19.62
C ARG A 63 4.96 -0.64 -18.50
N SER A 64 4.43 -0.66 -17.27
CA SER A 64 5.12 -0.12 -16.10
C SER A 64 6.37 -0.93 -15.75
N LEU A 65 6.29 -2.26 -15.76
CA LEU A 65 7.45 -3.13 -15.54
C LEU A 65 8.54 -2.92 -16.59
N GLU A 66 8.16 -2.73 -17.84
CA GLU A 66 9.11 -2.36 -18.89
C GLU A 66 9.74 -0.99 -18.66
N LYS A 67 8.97 0.03 -18.26
CA LYS A 67 9.51 1.34 -17.92
C LYS A 67 10.54 1.22 -16.79
N ILE A 68 10.21 0.46 -15.73
CA ILE A 68 11.12 0.16 -14.60
C ILE A 68 12.41 -0.52 -15.08
N SER A 69 12.36 -1.36 -16.11
CA SER A 69 13.56 -2.03 -16.65
C SER A 69 14.57 -1.06 -17.27
N LYS A 70 14.14 0.13 -17.66
CA LYS A 70 14.98 1.17 -18.29
C LYS A 70 15.60 2.13 -17.27
N GLU A 71 15.17 2.08 -16.01
CA GLU A 71 15.66 2.93 -14.94
C GLU A 71 17.06 2.50 -14.44
N ASN A 72 17.74 3.37 -13.71
CA ASN A 72 18.94 3.00 -12.96
C ASN A 72 18.58 2.11 -11.75
N ASP A 73 19.57 1.42 -11.17
CA ASP A 73 19.30 0.41 -10.13
C ASP A 73 18.63 0.97 -8.86
N SER A 74 18.96 2.21 -8.45
CA SER A 74 18.32 2.85 -7.30
C SER A 74 16.84 3.13 -7.56
N GLN A 75 16.53 3.77 -8.70
CA GLN A 75 15.16 4.08 -9.10
C GLN A 75 14.36 2.82 -9.38
N ARG A 76 14.95 1.83 -10.06
CA ARG A 76 14.36 0.52 -10.29
C ARG A 76 13.90 -0.13 -8.99
N ASN A 77 14.77 -0.20 -7.98
CA ASN A 77 14.44 -0.78 -6.68
C ASN A 77 13.29 -0.03 -6.00
N ASN A 78 13.28 1.31 -6.09
CA ASN A 78 12.20 2.14 -5.56
C ASN A 78 10.87 1.82 -6.27
N TYR A 79 10.82 1.85 -7.60
CA TYR A 79 9.62 1.54 -8.38
C TYR A 79 9.15 0.10 -8.23
N CYS A 80 10.05 -0.87 -8.08
CA CYS A 80 9.69 -2.25 -7.77
C CYS A 80 9.01 -2.40 -6.41
N SER A 81 9.37 -1.57 -5.43
CA SER A 81 8.64 -1.53 -4.16
C SER A 81 7.25 -0.93 -4.32
N TYR A 82 7.09 0.10 -5.16
CA TYR A 82 5.82 0.79 -5.40
C TYR A 82 4.83 -0.05 -6.20
N ILE A 83 5.27 -0.66 -7.32
CA ILE A 83 4.39 -1.33 -8.28
C ILE A 83 3.56 -2.44 -7.65
N ARG A 84 4.10 -3.10 -6.62
CA ARG A 84 3.39 -4.10 -5.82
C ARG A 84 2.13 -3.55 -5.18
N TYR A 85 2.29 -2.48 -4.41
CA TYR A 85 1.19 -1.90 -3.67
C TYR A 85 0.20 -1.17 -4.60
N TRP A 86 0.72 -0.55 -5.66
CA TRP A 86 -0.11 0.02 -6.73
C TRP A 86 -1.01 -1.06 -7.36
N LEU A 87 -0.46 -2.23 -7.70
CA LEU A 87 -1.25 -3.32 -8.28
C LEU A 87 -2.39 -3.76 -7.35
N TYR A 88 -2.12 -3.88 -6.05
CA TYR A 88 -3.14 -4.28 -5.08
C TYR A 88 -4.25 -3.23 -4.92
N GLU A 89 -3.89 -1.94 -4.98
CA GLU A 89 -4.85 -0.83 -4.98
C GLU A 89 -5.77 -0.94 -6.20
N GLN A 90 -5.20 -1.11 -7.39
CA GLN A 90 -5.97 -1.25 -8.64
C GLN A 90 -6.84 -2.50 -8.68
N ILE A 91 -6.36 -3.64 -8.16
CA ILE A 91 -7.18 -4.86 -8.02
C ILE A 91 -8.39 -4.60 -7.13
N SER A 92 -8.21 -3.86 -6.03
CA SER A 92 -9.29 -3.56 -5.07
C SER A 92 -10.34 -2.61 -5.64
N GLU A 93 -10.00 -1.79 -6.65
CA GLU A 93 -10.96 -0.97 -7.41
C GLU A 93 -11.83 -1.82 -8.35
N ILE A 94 -11.29 -2.93 -8.87
CA ILE A 94 -11.99 -3.84 -9.78
C ILE A 94 -12.80 -4.90 -9.01
N HIS A 95 -12.21 -5.50 -7.98
CA HIS A 95 -12.81 -6.56 -7.17
C HIS A 95 -13.20 -6.01 -5.78
N THR A 96 -14.43 -5.53 -5.67
CA THR A 96 -14.90 -4.75 -4.50
C THR A 96 -15.19 -5.59 -3.25
N ASN A 97 -15.26 -6.92 -3.35
CA ASN A 97 -15.42 -7.78 -2.18
C ASN A 97 -14.14 -7.79 -1.33
N LYS A 98 -14.09 -6.90 -0.35
CA LYS A 98 -12.93 -6.71 0.54
C LYS A 98 -12.52 -7.98 1.31
N SER A 99 -13.46 -8.90 1.55
CA SER A 99 -13.22 -10.13 2.31
C SER A 99 -12.63 -11.28 1.49
N ALA A 100 -12.64 -11.15 0.15
CA ALA A 100 -12.11 -12.15 -0.76
C ALA A 100 -10.60 -12.29 -0.60
N LYS A 101 -10.09 -13.50 -0.79
CA LYS A 101 -8.64 -13.71 -0.95
C LYS A 101 -8.23 -13.17 -2.31
N ILE A 102 -6.98 -12.73 -2.44
CA ILE A 102 -6.48 -12.26 -3.74
C ILE A 102 -6.52 -13.35 -4.81
N THR A 103 -6.45 -14.63 -4.43
CA THR A 103 -6.61 -15.78 -5.35
C THR A 103 -8.05 -15.97 -5.84
N ASP A 104 -9.05 -15.41 -5.17
CA ASP A 104 -10.44 -15.40 -5.65
C ASP A 104 -10.64 -14.39 -6.80
N VAL A 105 -9.68 -13.48 -7.00
CA VAL A 105 -9.65 -12.55 -8.12
C VAL A 105 -9.22 -13.32 -9.37
N ARG A 106 -10.20 -13.71 -10.20
CA ARG A 106 -10.03 -14.63 -11.35
C ARG A 106 -8.94 -14.28 -12.37
N PHE A 107 -8.53 -13.02 -12.47
CA PHE A 107 -7.48 -12.56 -13.38
C PHE A 107 -6.12 -12.34 -12.69
N PHE A 108 -6.02 -12.60 -11.38
CA PHE A 108 -4.81 -12.35 -10.61
C PHE A 108 -3.63 -13.20 -11.06
N ASP A 109 -3.85 -14.50 -11.34
CA ASP A 109 -2.79 -15.40 -11.79
C ASP A 109 -2.19 -14.96 -13.13
N ASP A 110 -2.99 -14.38 -14.03
CA ASP A 110 -2.51 -13.82 -15.30
C ASP A 110 -1.63 -12.58 -15.08
N LEU A 111 -1.99 -11.71 -14.13
CA LEU A 111 -1.17 -10.56 -13.75
C LEU A 111 0.19 -11.01 -13.19
N ILE A 112 0.18 -12.01 -12.31
CA ILE A 112 1.40 -12.56 -11.71
C ILE A 112 2.26 -13.29 -12.75
N PHE A 113 1.64 -14.00 -13.70
CA PHE A 113 2.33 -14.63 -14.81
C PHE A 113 3.04 -13.58 -15.69
N ALA A 114 2.31 -12.55 -16.14
CA ALA A 114 2.86 -11.48 -16.95
C ALA A 114 4.01 -10.75 -16.24
N TRP A 115 3.83 -10.45 -14.95
CA TRP A 115 4.88 -9.85 -14.13
C TRP A 115 6.11 -10.75 -14.04
N THR A 116 5.93 -12.03 -13.69
CA THR A 116 7.03 -12.99 -13.56
C THR A 116 7.86 -13.08 -14.83
N LEU A 117 7.21 -13.14 -16.00
CA LEU A 117 7.91 -13.23 -17.28
C LEU A 117 8.75 -11.98 -17.55
N ILE A 118 8.18 -10.78 -17.41
CA ILE A 118 8.91 -9.53 -17.62
C ILE A 118 10.04 -9.38 -16.60
N ASN A 119 9.81 -9.79 -15.35
CA ASN A 119 10.83 -9.77 -14.32
C ASN A 119 12.06 -10.61 -14.70
N ASN A 120 11.83 -11.79 -15.28
CA ASN A 120 12.89 -12.70 -15.71
C ASN A 120 13.61 -12.17 -16.97
N VAL A 121 12.86 -11.66 -17.96
CA VAL A 121 13.41 -11.28 -19.27
C VAL A 121 14.04 -9.87 -19.27
N LYS A 122 13.50 -8.93 -18.49
CA LYS A 122 13.90 -7.51 -18.55
C LYS A 122 14.50 -6.96 -17.26
N LEU A 123 14.14 -7.51 -16.10
CA LEU A 123 14.51 -6.95 -14.79
C LEU A 123 15.57 -7.78 -14.06
N GLY A 124 16.13 -8.82 -14.70
CA GLY A 124 17.18 -9.66 -14.12
C GLY A 124 16.78 -10.27 -12.77
N SER A 125 15.50 -10.60 -12.60
CA SER A 125 14.94 -11.17 -11.38
C SER A 125 15.00 -10.27 -10.13
N LYS A 126 15.26 -8.97 -10.29
CA LYS A 126 15.36 -7.98 -9.19
C LYS A 126 13.99 -7.44 -8.73
N CYS A 127 12.94 -7.65 -9.51
CA CYS A 127 11.63 -7.00 -9.35
C CYS A 127 10.49 -8.03 -9.31
N LYS A 128 10.59 -9.00 -8.41
CA LYS A 128 9.70 -10.18 -8.39
C LYS A 128 8.35 -9.89 -7.70
N PRO A 129 7.25 -10.52 -8.17
CA PRO A 129 5.99 -10.52 -7.44
C PRO A 129 6.16 -11.12 -6.03
N GLU A 130 5.23 -10.81 -5.14
CA GLU A 130 5.25 -11.37 -3.78
C GLU A 130 4.75 -12.82 -3.80
N ASN A 131 5.53 -13.75 -3.25
CA ASN A 131 5.20 -15.19 -3.33
C ASN A 131 4.15 -15.64 -2.29
N ASN A 132 4.02 -14.93 -1.17
CA ASN A 132 3.28 -15.41 0.01
C ASN A 132 1.98 -14.63 0.26
N ILE A 133 1.27 -14.26 -0.81
CA ILE A 133 0.02 -13.48 -0.71
C ILE A 133 -1.24 -14.25 -1.09
N LYS A 134 -1.13 -15.52 -1.50
CA LYS A 134 -2.26 -16.27 -2.06
C LYS A 134 -3.48 -16.34 -1.14
N ASP A 135 -3.25 -16.48 0.17
CA ASP A 135 -4.29 -16.55 1.20
C ASP A 135 -4.63 -15.21 1.85
N VAL A 136 -4.01 -14.13 1.38
CA VAL A 136 -4.18 -12.78 1.93
C VAL A 136 -5.46 -12.18 1.36
N LYS A 137 -6.28 -11.62 2.25
CA LYS A 137 -7.52 -10.94 1.89
C LYS A 137 -7.28 -9.53 1.35
N LEU A 138 -8.19 -9.03 0.52
CA LEU A 138 -8.07 -7.70 -0.07
C LEU A 138 -8.09 -6.58 0.99
N ASP A 139 -8.84 -6.73 2.08
CA ASP A 139 -8.81 -5.80 3.22
C ASP A 139 -7.45 -5.74 3.92
N GLU A 140 -6.78 -6.89 4.10
CA GLU A 140 -5.43 -6.95 4.64
C GLU A 140 -4.43 -6.28 3.70
N LEU A 141 -4.53 -6.51 2.38
CA LEU A 141 -3.69 -5.81 1.39
C LEU A 141 -3.90 -4.30 1.43
N LYS A 142 -5.14 -3.85 1.63
CA LYS A 142 -5.46 -2.43 1.83
C LYS A 142 -4.78 -1.86 3.08
N ASN A 143 -4.75 -2.60 4.18
CA ASN A 143 -4.02 -2.20 5.38
C ASN A 143 -2.49 -2.13 5.15
N ARG A 144 -1.94 -3.08 4.36
CA ARG A 144 -0.52 -3.04 3.95
C ARG A 144 -0.21 -1.81 3.10
N ILE A 145 -1.11 -1.42 2.20
CA ILE A 145 -1.02 -0.17 1.43
C ILE A 145 -0.95 1.04 2.35
N PHE A 146 -1.86 1.16 3.32
CA PHE A 146 -1.83 2.28 4.29
C PHE A 146 -0.54 2.32 5.10
N SER A 147 -0.03 1.16 5.53
CA SER A 147 1.26 1.07 6.22
C SER A 147 2.41 1.54 5.33
N TYR A 148 2.43 1.12 4.07
CA TYR A 148 3.43 1.58 3.11
C TYR A 148 3.37 3.10 2.93
N ILE A 149 2.19 3.69 2.71
CA ILE A 149 2.02 5.14 2.56
C ILE A 149 2.51 5.87 3.81
N TYR A 150 2.15 5.38 5.00
CA TYR A 150 2.61 5.94 6.28
C TYR A 150 4.13 6.00 6.35
N PHE A 151 4.83 4.89 6.10
CA PHE A 151 6.29 4.84 6.19
C PHE A 151 6.97 5.70 5.14
N LYS A 152 6.43 5.77 3.92
CA LYS A 152 6.98 6.60 2.85
C LYS A 152 6.80 8.09 3.11
N ASN A 153 5.82 8.48 3.93
CA ASN A 153 5.53 9.88 4.27
C ASN A 153 5.94 10.26 5.70
N LEU A 154 6.76 9.44 6.37
CA LEU A 154 7.09 9.62 7.77
C LEU A 154 7.74 10.99 8.06
N ASP A 155 8.64 11.45 7.20
CA ASP A 155 9.32 12.75 7.37
C ASP A 155 8.35 13.93 7.19
N LYS A 156 7.42 13.82 6.23
CA LYS A 156 6.35 14.81 6.03
C LYS A 156 5.43 14.88 7.24
N ILE A 157 5.03 13.72 7.78
CA ILE A 157 4.21 13.63 9.00
C ILE A 157 4.95 14.26 10.19
N LYS A 158 6.25 13.97 10.35
CA LYS A 158 7.10 14.53 11.41
C LYS A 158 7.18 16.06 11.32
N LYS A 159 7.38 16.62 10.13
CA LYS A 159 7.45 18.07 9.93
C LYS A 159 6.16 18.79 10.39
N ILE A 160 5.00 18.21 10.06
CA ILE A 160 3.70 18.77 10.45
C ILE A 160 3.52 18.77 11.97
N SER A 161 4.08 17.76 12.64
CA SER A 161 4.04 17.66 14.11
C SER A 161 4.90 18.72 14.82
N THR A 162 5.89 19.32 14.13
CA THR A 162 6.81 20.30 14.71
C THR A 162 6.49 21.76 14.39
N GLU A 163 5.71 22.05 13.35
CA GLU A 163 5.57 23.40 12.78
C GLU A 163 4.23 24.11 13.06
N ASN A 164 3.43 23.69 14.07
CA ASN A 164 2.11 24.28 14.37
C ASN A 164 1.21 24.44 13.12
N GLY A 165 1.15 23.39 12.29
CA GLY A 165 0.37 23.41 11.06
C GLY A 165 -1.14 23.44 11.33
N THR A 166 -1.88 24.15 10.48
CA THR A 166 -3.35 24.27 10.50
C THR A 166 -4.10 22.94 10.34
N ASP A 167 -3.40 21.88 9.92
CA ASP A 167 -3.95 20.54 9.71
C ASP A 167 -3.60 19.53 10.84
N CYS A 168 -3.06 19.99 11.97
CA CYS A 168 -2.63 19.11 13.08
C CYS A 168 -3.74 18.14 13.52
N ASP A 169 -4.98 18.62 13.67
CA ASP A 169 -6.13 17.79 14.07
C ASP A 169 -6.47 16.70 13.05
N LYS A 170 -6.32 16.98 11.76
CA LYS A 170 -6.52 15.99 10.69
C LYS A 170 -5.45 14.90 10.76
N TYR A 171 -4.19 15.29 10.94
CA TYR A 171 -3.09 14.36 11.09
C TYR A 171 -3.18 13.55 12.38
N LEU A 172 -3.61 14.15 13.48
CA LEU A 172 -3.87 13.43 14.74
C LEU A 172 -4.98 12.38 14.55
N THR A 173 -6.05 12.75 13.86
CA THR A 173 -7.15 11.83 13.52
C THR A 173 -6.65 10.67 12.66
N TYR A 174 -5.84 10.95 11.65
CA TYR A 174 -5.19 9.94 10.82
C TYR A 174 -4.30 9.00 11.64
N LEU A 175 -3.41 9.54 12.48
CA LEU A 175 -2.49 8.76 13.32
C LEU A 175 -3.24 7.87 14.32
N LYS A 176 -4.33 8.36 14.93
CA LYS A 176 -5.18 7.57 15.84
C LYS A 176 -5.86 6.42 15.09
N SER A 177 -6.42 6.71 13.92
CA SER A 177 -7.11 5.71 13.09
C SER A 177 -6.13 4.63 12.60
N PHE A 178 -4.93 5.05 12.16
CA PHE A 178 -3.86 4.13 11.74
C PHE A 178 -3.36 3.27 12.90
N LYS A 179 -3.14 3.86 14.08
CA LYS A 179 -2.72 3.13 15.28
C LYS A 179 -3.70 2.02 15.63
N SER A 180 -5.01 2.28 15.59
CA SER A 180 -6.03 1.26 15.88
C SER A 180 -5.90 0.05 14.95
N VAL A 181 -5.75 0.29 13.64
CA VAL A 181 -5.57 -0.77 12.64
C VAL A 181 -4.25 -1.52 12.84
N HIS A 182 -3.17 -0.79 13.15
CA HIS A 182 -1.86 -1.39 13.39
C HIS A 182 -1.82 -2.24 14.65
N GLU A 183 -2.48 -1.81 15.74
CA GLU A 183 -2.59 -2.59 16.98
C GLU A 183 -3.41 -3.86 16.74
N GLU A 184 -4.53 -3.79 16.02
CA GLU A 184 -5.31 -4.97 15.63
C GLU A 184 -4.48 -5.95 14.77
N TYR A 185 -3.72 -5.43 13.81
CA TYR A 185 -2.83 -6.23 12.96
C TYR A 185 -1.72 -6.92 13.78
N LYS A 186 -1.09 -6.16 14.69
CA LYS A 186 -0.06 -6.67 15.60
C LYS A 186 -0.63 -7.74 16.52
N ASP A 187 -1.82 -7.55 17.08
CA ASP A 187 -2.41 -8.52 18.00
C ASP A 187 -2.82 -9.81 17.28
N LYS A 188 -3.38 -9.71 16.06
CA LYS A 188 -3.70 -10.87 15.21
C LYS A 188 -2.46 -11.67 14.81
N LEU A 189 -1.38 -10.99 14.43
CA LEU A 189 -0.20 -11.65 13.82
C LEU A 189 0.94 -11.92 14.81
N CYS A 190 0.95 -11.26 15.96
CA CYS A 190 1.95 -11.47 17.01
C CYS A 190 1.37 -12.04 18.32
N GLY A 191 0.05 -12.10 18.47
CA GLY A 191 -0.63 -12.79 19.58
C GLY A 191 -0.77 -14.30 19.37
N GLU A 192 -0.75 -14.77 18.12
CA GLU A 192 -0.65 -16.20 17.79
C GLU A 192 0.82 -16.63 17.76
N SER A 193 1.21 -17.51 18.68
CA SER A 193 2.59 -17.97 18.86
C SER A 193 3.10 -18.92 17.76
N THR A 194 2.60 -18.85 16.52
CA THR A 194 2.85 -19.88 15.49
C THR A 194 3.22 -19.40 14.08
N VAL A 195 3.40 -18.11 13.77
CA VAL A 195 3.86 -17.71 12.41
C VAL A 195 5.27 -17.11 12.42
N LEU A 196 6.25 -17.96 12.16
CA LEU A 196 7.68 -17.64 12.05
C LEU A 196 8.08 -16.97 10.71
N SER A 197 7.16 -16.73 9.77
CA SER A 197 7.52 -16.20 8.45
C SER A 197 7.33 -14.68 8.25
N GLN A 198 6.65 -13.98 9.16
CA GLN A 198 6.47 -12.51 9.07
C GLN A 198 7.32 -11.71 10.07
N LYS A 199 8.09 -12.39 10.94
CA LYS A 199 8.87 -11.76 12.02
C LYS A 199 9.96 -10.78 11.54
N ASN A 200 10.39 -10.85 10.27
CA ASN A 200 11.63 -10.19 9.83
C ASN A 200 11.46 -8.90 9.02
N VAL A 201 10.24 -8.40 8.77
CA VAL A 201 10.07 -7.16 7.96
C VAL A 201 9.71 -5.94 8.82
N LEU A 202 9.06 -6.11 9.98
CA LEU A 202 8.43 -5.01 10.71
C LEU A 202 8.91 -4.76 12.16
N LYS A 203 9.64 -5.69 12.79
CA LYS A 203 9.66 -5.73 14.28
C LYS A 203 10.59 -4.74 15.01
N ALA A 204 11.59 -4.13 14.38
CA ALA A 204 12.54 -3.28 15.13
C ALA A 204 12.30 -1.78 14.95
N LYS A 205 12.03 -1.32 13.72
CA LYS A 205 11.88 0.12 13.43
C LYS A 205 10.53 0.67 13.90
N GLU A 206 9.45 -0.11 13.81
CA GLU A 206 8.11 0.34 14.21
C GLU A 206 7.94 0.52 15.72
N ILE A 207 8.53 -0.36 16.53
CA ILE A 207 8.46 -0.27 18.00
C ILE A 207 9.16 1.01 18.48
N GLN A 208 10.29 1.35 17.87
CA GLN A 208 11.04 2.56 18.20
C GLN A 208 10.28 3.84 17.77
N GLU A 209 9.55 3.80 16.65
CA GLU A 209 8.72 4.92 16.19
C GLU A 209 7.42 5.07 17.01
N LEU A 210 6.78 3.98 17.44
CA LEU A 210 5.63 4.02 18.36
C LEU A 210 6.00 4.61 19.72
N GLN A 211 7.21 4.34 20.22
CA GLN A 211 7.74 4.97 21.43
C GLN A 211 7.94 6.49 21.25
N LYS A 212 8.38 6.94 20.06
CA LYS A 212 8.50 8.36 19.73
C LYS A 212 7.14 9.06 19.62
N ILE A 213 6.12 8.39 19.06
CA ILE A 213 4.75 8.90 19.01
C ILE A 213 4.16 9.03 20.42
N LYS A 214 4.36 8.05 21.30
CA LYS A 214 3.95 8.16 22.71
C LYS A 214 4.63 9.33 23.42
N LYS A 215 5.91 9.57 23.16
CA LYS A 215 6.65 10.73 23.68
C LYS A 215 6.08 12.05 23.16
N PHE A 216 5.72 12.11 21.88
CA PHE A 216 5.09 13.29 21.27
C PHE A 216 3.69 13.58 21.84
N GLN A 217 2.87 12.54 22.04
CA GLN A 217 1.55 12.66 22.69
C GLN A 217 1.65 13.18 24.13
N LYS A 218 2.68 12.74 24.88
CA LYS A 218 2.94 13.22 26.23
C LYS A 218 3.33 14.71 26.25
N ILE A 219 4.21 15.13 25.34
CA ILE A 219 4.59 16.55 25.20
C ILE A 219 3.37 17.44 24.91
N GLN A 220 2.44 16.98 24.07
CA GLN A 220 1.21 17.71 23.76
C GLN A 220 0.25 17.81 24.95
N GLN A 221 0.12 16.76 25.76
CA GLN A 221 -0.67 16.80 27.00
C GLN A 221 -0.07 17.77 28.01
N ASP A 222 1.25 17.75 28.17
CA ASP A 222 1.96 18.62 29.09
C ASP A 222 1.85 20.11 28.66
N GLN A 223 1.81 20.39 27.36
CA GLN A 223 1.61 21.75 26.81
C GLN A 223 0.17 22.27 26.97
N GLN A 224 -0.85 21.39 26.91
CA GLN A 224 -2.24 21.77 27.14
C GLN A 224 -2.53 22.09 28.61
N ILE A 225 -1.84 21.42 29.55
CA ILE A 225 -1.95 21.67 31.00
C ILE A 225 -1.28 22.99 31.41
N GLN A 226 -0.28 23.47 30.67
CA GLN A 226 0.40 24.74 30.96
C GLN A 226 -0.35 25.99 30.44
N GLN A 227 -1.42 25.81 29.66
CA GLN A 227 -2.23 26.89 29.10
C GLN A 227 -3.63 27.00 29.73
N SER A 228 -3.90 26.22 30.79
CA SER A 228 -5.12 26.21 31.61
C SER A 228 -4.81 26.61 33.05
#